data_AF-A0A9N8ZVJ8-F1
#
_entry.id   AF-A0A9N8ZVJ8-F1
#
_cell.length_a   1.000
_cell.length_b   1.000
_cell.length_c   1.000
_cell.angle_alpha   90.00
_cell.angle_beta   90.00
_cell.angle_gamma   90.00
#
_symmetry.space_group_name_H-M   'P 1'
#
loop_
_entity.id
_entity.type
_entity.pdbx_description
1 polymer ?
#
loop_
_entity_poly.entity_id
_entity_poly.type
_entity_poly.pdbx_seq_one_letter_code
_entity_poly.pdbx_strand_id
1 'polypeptide(L)'
;MYHLIHAHSRYTKDESSSIESQATMSQMQLCEEKNGRTSHCEDLLILIDTFEDKSRIATLIDYEIFDSDLKELIYYIRRVAEFGFDHIIIIGETECKMIFLDCYDRVFLWDDESQMLWPFGNSPEEATKRLVKGKDQLRWFVVNGIVYEYITKWQDFY
;
A
#
# COMPACT_ATOMS: atom_id res chain seq x y z
N MET A 1 15.40 -7.87 17.60
CA MET A 1 14.96 -6.71 18.42
C MET A 1 13.87 -6.05 17.61
N TYR A 2 12.62 -6.18 18.04
CA TYR A 2 11.46 -5.69 17.29
C TYR A 2 11.13 -4.27 17.73
N HIS A 3 10.79 -3.38 16.80
CA HIS A 3 10.24 -2.06 17.10
C HIS A 3 8.76 -2.07 16.79
N LEU A 4 7.96 -1.66 17.77
CA LEU A 4 6.51 -1.51 17.61
C LEU A 4 6.28 -0.10 17.07
N ILE A 5 5.76 0.02 15.86
CA ILE A 5 5.33 1.29 15.29
C ILE A 5 3.80 1.29 15.31
N HIS A 6 3.22 2.23 16.07
CA HIS A 6 1.79 2.48 16.01
C HIS A 6 1.48 3.36 14.79
N ALA A 7 0.62 2.88 13.89
CA ALA A 7 -0.11 3.77 13.01
C ALA A 7 -1.04 4.64 13.90
N HIS A 8 -1.19 5.91 13.56
CA HIS A 8 -1.99 6.95 14.23
C HIS A 8 -1.28 7.79 15.31
N SER A 9 -0.68 8.91 14.85
CA SER A 9 -0.65 10.15 15.62
C SER A 9 -1.44 11.20 14.84
N ARG A 10 -2.74 11.33 15.15
CA ARG A 10 -3.56 12.42 14.63
C ARG A 10 -3.01 13.76 15.15
N TYR A 11 -2.49 14.60 14.25
CA TYR A 11 -2.26 16.02 14.54
C TYR A 11 -3.32 16.82 13.81
N THR A 12 -4.34 17.27 14.54
CA THR A 12 -5.28 18.29 14.07
C THR A 12 -4.63 19.65 14.19
N LYS A 13 -4.47 20.35 13.07
CA LYS A 13 -4.51 21.82 13.08
C LYS A 13 -5.08 22.31 11.75
N ASP A 14 -6.32 22.78 11.82
CA ASP A 14 -6.92 23.63 10.79
C ASP A 14 -6.06 24.87 10.58
N GLU A 15 -5.76 25.20 9.32
CA GLU A 15 -6.03 26.52 8.76
C GLU A 15 -5.90 26.50 7.23
N SER A 16 -6.87 27.16 6.62
CA SER A 16 -7.27 27.20 5.21
C SER A 16 -6.23 27.78 4.24
N SER A 17 -6.19 27.26 3.00
CA SER A 17 -6.40 28.12 1.82
C SER A 17 -6.82 27.30 0.59
N SER A 18 -7.78 27.86 -0.12
CA SER A 18 -8.51 27.33 -1.28
C SER A 18 -7.68 27.32 -2.56
N ILE A 19 -7.61 26.18 -3.26
CA ILE A 19 -7.56 26.16 -4.72
C ILE A 19 -8.46 25.02 -5.22
N GLU A 20 -9.48 25.43 -5.95
CA GLU A 20 -10.46 24.61 -6.65
C GLU A 20 -9.76 23.86 -7.79
N SER A 21 -9.62 22.54 -7.66
CA SER A 21 -9.21 21.67 -8.76
C SER A 21 -10.37 20.72 -9.03
N GLN A 22 -11.16 21.05 -10.05
CA GLN A 22 -12.15 20.14 -10.62
C GLN A 22 -11.44 18.94 -11.24
N ALA A 23 -11.29 17.88 -10.45
CA ALA A 23 -11.03 16.53 -10.95
C ALA A 23 -12.15 15.63 -10.41
N THR A 24 -12.88 15.01 -11.33
CA THR A 24 -14.08 14.22 -11.02
C THR A 24 -13.67 12.95 -10.26
N MET A 25 -13.90 12.95 -8.95
CA MET A 25 -13.61 11.85 -8.03
C MET A 25 -14.60 10.71 -8.26
N SER A 26 -14.13 9.58 -8.81
CA SER A 26 -14.93 8.35 -8.86
C SER A 26 -14.83 7.62 -7.52
N GLN A 27 -15.63 8.06 -6.53
CA GLN A 27 -15.76 7.34 -5.27
C GLN A 27 -16.55 6.04 -5.49
N MET A 28 -15.85 4.91 -5.48
CA MET A 28 -16.48 3.59 -5.55
C MET A 28 -16.67 3.05 -4.13
N GLN A 29 -17.88 3.22 -3.61
CA GLN A 29 -18.31 2.63 -2.34
C GLN A 29 -18.59 1.14 -2.56
N LEU A 30 -17.74 0.26 -2.04
CA LEU A 30 -17.98 -1.19 -2.09
C LEU A 30 -18.64 -1.65 -0.78
N CYS A 31 -19.96 -1.71 -0.77
CA CYS A 31 -20.69 -2.52 0.21
C CYS A 31 -21.79 -3.31 -0.51
N GLU A 32 -21.60 -4.61 -0.68
CA GLU A 32 -22.73 -5.53 -0.83
C GLU A 32 -22.64 -6.62 0.24
N GLU A 33 -23.45 -6.46 1.29
CA GLU A 33 -23.79 -7.52 2.24
C GLU A 33 -24.61 -8.60 1.53
N LYS A 34 -24.29 -9.88 1.78
CA LYS A 34 -25.32 -10.89 2.13
C LYS A 34 -24.80 -11.96 3.09
N ASN A 35 -25.38 -11.92 4.30
CA ASN A 35 -25.70 -12.99 5.24
C ASN A 35 -24.67 -14.12 5.51
N GLY A 36 -24.18 -14.13 6.76
CA GLY A 36 -24.11 -15.40 7.51
C GLY A 36 -22.78 -15.82 8.11
N ARG A 37 -22.07 -14.95 8.84
CA ARG A 37 -21.42 -15.24 10.15
C ARG A 37 -20.58 -14.02 10.55
N THR A 38 -20.95 -13.42 11.67
CA THR A 38 -20.16 -12.42 12.38
C THR A 38 -18.79 -13.00 12.75
N SER A 39 -17.76 -12.63 12.01
CA SER A 39 -16.48 -12.25 12.60
C SER A 39 -16.38 -10.75 12.42
N HIS A 40 -16.27 -10.00 13.51
CA HIS A 40 -16.06 -8.56 13.49
C HIS A 40 -14.78 -8.23 12.69
N CYS A 41 -14.92 -8.07 11.39
CA CYS A 41 -14.09 -7.17 10.63
C CYS A 41 -14.78 -5.84 10.90
N GLU A 42 -14.28 -5.05 11.85
CA GLU A 42 -14.58 -3.62 11.81
C GLU A 42 -14.32 -3.21 10.37
N ASP A 43 -15.32 -2.65 9.69
CA ASP A 43 -15.20 -2.24 8.30
C ASP A 43 -13.96 -1.36 8.20
N LEU A 44 -12.85 -1.94 7.73
CA LEU A 44 -11.60 -1.21 7.55
C LEU A 44 -11.88 -0.28 6.37
N LEU A 45 -12.34 0.93 6.70
CA LEU A 45 -12.63 1.98 5.75
C LEU A 45 -11.29 2.54 5.26
N ILE A 46 -10.68 1.82 4.31
CA ILE A 46 -9.54 2.29 3.57
C ILE A 46 -10.03 3.15 2.40
N LEU A 47 -9.56 4.39 2.33
CA LEU A 47 -9.75 5.24 1.16
C LEU A 47 -8.82 4.75 0.04
N ILE A 48 -9.34 4.70 -1.18
CA ILE A 48 -8.61 4.17 -2.33
C ILE A 48 -8.74 5.16 -3.47
N ASP A 49 -7.60 5.65 -3.93
CA ASP A 49 -7.49 6.45 -5.15
C ASP A 49 -6.66 5.72 -6.20
N THR A 50 -6.73 6.21 -7.43
CA THR A 50 -5.88 5.74 -8.53
C THR A 50 -5.64 6.86 -9.52
N PHE A 51 -4.53 6.77 -10.26
CA PHE A 51 -4.22 7.74 -11.30
C PHE A 51 -5.04 7.47 -12.55
N GLU A 52 -5.50 8.54 -13.21
CA GLU A 52 -6.12 8.44 -14.54
C GLU A 52 -5.11 7.88 -15.56
N ASP A 53 -3.87 8.36 -15.51
CA ASP A 53 -2.74 7.86 -16.31
C ASP A 53 -1.79 7.02 -15.45
N LYS A 54 -2.16 5.75 -15.24
CA LYS A 54 -1.34 4.77 -14.50
C LYS A 54 0.00 4.50 -15.21
N SER A 55 0.00 4.53 -16.55
CA SER A 55 1.16 4.18 -17.37
C SER A 55 2.35 5.11 -17.14
N ARG A 56 2.07 6.41 -16.97
CA ARG A 56 3.10 7.42 -16.69
C ARG A 56 3.76 7.20 -15.34
N ILE A 57 2.99 6.83 -14.31
CA ILE A 57 3.52 6.58 -12.98
C ILE A 57 4.30 5.26 -12.95
N ALA A 58 3.78 4.21 -13.56
CA ALA A 58 4.47 2.91 -13.68
C ALA A 58 5.83 3.04 -14.37
N THR A 59 5.90 3.84 -15.44
CA THR A 59 7.18 4.16 -16.13
C THR A 59 8.15 4.88 -15.20
N LEU A 60 7.65 5.80 -14.36
CA LEU A 60 8.49 6.57 -13.44
C LEU A 60 9.09 5.69 -12.34
N ILE A 61 8.40 4.65 -11.90
CA ILE A 61 8.88 3.69 -10.90
C ILE A 61 9.58 2.46 -11.51
N ASP A 62 9.76 2.43 -12.84
CA ASP A 62 10.38 1.34 -13.60
C ASP A 62 9.72 -0.03 -13.35
N TYR A 63 8.38 -0.05 -13.37
CA TYR A 63 7.59 -1.28 -13.20
C TYR A 63 6.63 -1.52 -14.36
N GLU A 64 6.57 -2.77 -14.81
CA GLU A 64 5.54 -3.23 -15.73
C GLU A 64 4.26 -3.51 -14.94
N ILE A 65 3.19 -2.79 -15.30
CA ILE A 65 1.86 -2.96 -14.71
C ILE A 65 0.90 -3.63 -15.70
N PHE A 66 0.03 -4.48 -15.19
CA PHE A 66 -1.01 -5.15 -15.96
C PHE A 66 -2.39 -4.55 -15.67
N ASP A 67 -3.35 -4.83 -16.55
CA ASP A 67 -4.76 -4.60 -16.24
C ASP A 67 -5.18 -5.55 -15.11
N SER A 68 -5.58 -4.96 -13.99
CA SER A 68 -5.94 -5.67 -12.78
C SER A 68 -7.26 -6.43 -12.92
N ASP A 69 -7.29 -7.71 -12.52
CA ASP A 69 -8.56 -8.37 -12.23
C ASP A 69 -9.16 -7.72 -10.97
N LEU A 70 -10.36 -7.16 -11.08
CA LEU A 70 -11.00 -6.45 -9.98
C LEU A 70 -11.11 -7.29 -8.70
N LYS A 71 -11.26 -8.61 -8.79
CA LYS A 71 -11.33 -9.49 -7.61
C LYS A 71 -9.99 -9.65 -6.94
N GLU A 72 -8.91 -9.79 -7.72
CA GLU A 72 -7.54 -9.84 -7.19
C GLU A 72 -7.19 -8.51 -6.52
N LEU A 73 -7.52 -7.39 -7.16
CA LEU A 73 -7.31 -6.06 -6.61
C LEU A 73 -8.04 -5.85 -5.28
N ILE A 74 -9.33 -6.18 -5.23
CA ILE A 74 -10.13 -6.11 -3.99
C ILE A 74 -9.51 -6.99 -2.91
N TYR A 75 -9.00 -8.17 -3.25
CA TYR A 75 -8.33 -9.04 -2.31
C TYR A 75 -7.03 -8.40 -1.79
N TYR A 76 -6.18 -7.83 -2.65
CA TYR A 76 -4.95 -7.15 -2.24
C TYR A 76 -5.21 -5.93 -1.37
N ILE A 77 -6.19 -5.10 -1.73
CA ILE A 77 -6.63 -3.96 -0.90
C ILE A 77 -6.97 -4.43 0.51
N ARG A 78 -7.74 -5.52 0.64
CA ARG A 78 -8.11 -6.07 1.95
C ARG A 78 -6.90 -6.52 2.75
N ARG A 79 -5.90 -7.12 2.10
CA ARG A 79 -4.64 -7.51 2.76
C ARG A 79 -3.84 -6.32 3.23
N VAL A 80 -3.71 -5.30 2.39
CA VAL A 80 -2.95 -4.09 2.74
C VAL A 80 -3.66 -3.30 3.85
N ALA A 81 -4.99 -3.29 3.91
CA ALA A 81 -5.73 -2.65 4.99
C ALA A 81 -5.39 -3.22 6.38
N GLU A 82 -4.99 -4.50 6.48
CA GLU A 82 -4.56 -5.12 7.75
C GLU A 82 -3.28 -4.45 8.33
N PHE A 83 -2.52 -3.71 7.51
CA PHE A 83 -1.34 -2.95 7.96
C PHE A 83 -1.69 -1.57 8.55
N GLY A 84 -2.97 -1.19 8.59
CA GLY A 84 -3.44 0.06 9.18
C GLY A 84 -3.29 1.28 8.28
N PHE A 85 -3.29 1.08 6.95
CA PHE A 85 -3.37 2.20 6.02
C PHE A 85 -4.79 2.76 5.97
N ASP A 86 -4.92 4.08 6.20
CA ASP A 86 -6.18 4.79 6.10
C ASP A 86 -6.50 5.21 4.66
N HIS A 87 -5.47 5.44 3.84
CA HIS A 87 -5.59 5.89 2.45
C HIS A 87 -4.43 5.36 1.60
N ILE A 88 -4.75 4.73 0.48
CA ILE A 88 -3.79 4.27 -0.53
C ILE A 88 -4.16 4.79 -1.92
N ILE A 89 -3.14 4.98 -2.75
CA ILE A 89 -3.25 5.35 -4.15
C ILE A 89 -2.64 4.23 -4.98
N ILE A 90 -3.48 3.46 -5.67
CA ILE A 90 -3.03 2.31 -6.46
C ILE A 90 -2.33 2.80 -7.72
N ILE A 91 -1.07 2.37 -7.87
CA ILE A 91 -0.28 2.60 -9.08
C ILE A 91 -0.61 1.52 -10.12
N GLY A 92 -0.61 0.26 -9.68
CA GLY A 92 -0.98 -0.87 -10.54
C GLY A 92 -0.67 -2.22 -9.91
N GLU A 93 -0.98 -3.27 -10.66
CA GLU A 93 -0.67 -4.65 -10.31
C GLU A 93 0.39 -5.22 -11.24
N THR A 94 1.14 -6.19 -10.71
CA THR A 94 2.09 -7.01 -11.44
C THR A 94 1.97 -8.46 -10.94
N GLU A 95 2.82 -9.39 -11.39
CA GLU A 95 2.72 -10.84 -11.08
C GLU A 95 2.48 -11.13 -9.58
N CYS A 96 1.23 -11.44 -9.23
CA CYS A 96 0.76 -11.68 -7.85
C CYS A 96 1.07 -10.56 -6.85
N LYS A 97 1.18 -9.31 -7.32
CA LYS A 97 1.73 -8.17 -6.58
C LYS A 97 0.96 -6.89 -6.88
N MET A 98 0.95 -5.99 -5.91
CA MET A 98 0.33 -4.67 -6.06
C MET A 98 1.29 -3.58 -5.61
N ILE A 99 1.45 -2.55 -6.43
CA ILE A 99 2.23 -1.34 -6.10
C ILE A 99 1.27 -0.19 -5.81
N PHE A 100 1.50 0.49 -4.70
CA PHE A 100 0.69 1.62 -4.28
C PHE A 100 1.52 2.66 -3.54
N LEU A 101 0.97 3.86 -3.46
CA LEU A 101 1.41 4.92 -2.55
C LEU A 101 0.48 4.96 -1.35
N ASP A 102 0.98 5.40 -0.20
CA ASP A 102 0.10 5.97 0.80
C ASP A 102 -0.12 7.48 0.57
N CYS A 103 -0.93 8.11 1.42
CA CYS A 103 -1.18 9.56 1.38
C CYS A 103 0.04 10.45 1.71
N TYR A 104 1.21 9.85 1.98
CA TYR A 104 2.47 10.53 2.24
C TYR A 104 3.48 10.31 1.11
N ASP A 105 3.02 9.85 -0.06
CA ASP A 105 3.83 9.55 -1.25
C ASP A 105 4.90 8.45 -1.04
N ARG A 106 4.77 7.64 0.02
CA ARG A 106 5.66 6.50 0.26
C ARG A 106 5.24 5.34 -0.62
N VAL A 107 6.21 4.70 -1.28
CA VAL A 107 5.97 3.59 -2.21
C VAL A 107 6.04 2.27 -1.48
N PHE A 108 5.05 1.42 -1.72
CA PHE A 108 4.99 0.06 -1.19
C PHE A 108 4.71 -0.95 -2.30
N LEU A 109 5.24 -2.16 -2.11
CA LEU A 109 4.90 -3.34 -2.90
C LEU A 109 4.29 -4.39 -1.99
N TRP A 110 3.04 -4.76 -2.23
CA TRP A 110 2.42 -5.96 -1.67
C TRP A 110 2.81 -7.16 -2.53
N ASP A 111 3.25 -8.24 -1.88
CA ASP A 111 3.63 -9.50 -2.53
C ASP A 111 2.80 -10.66 -1.93
N ASP A 112 1.83 -11.15 -2.70
CA ASP A 112 0.91 -12.19 -2.25
C ASP A 112 1.60 -13.55 -2.10
N GLU A 113 2.66 -13.83 -2.85
CA GLU A 113 3.37 -15.11 -2.71
C GLU A 113 4.06 -15.23 -1.35
N SER A 114 4.68 -14.15 -0.89
CA SER A 114 5.37 -14.11 0.39
C SER A 114 4.51 -13.64 1.56
N GLN A 115 3.31 -13.10 1.28
CA GLN A 115 2.45 -12.42 2.26
C GLN A 115 3.19 -11.31 3.01
N MET A 116 4.03 -10.56 2.28
CA MET A 116 4.89 -9.51 2.83
C MET A 116 4.65 -8.19 2.12
N LEU A 117 4.68 -7.11 2.90
CA LEU A 117 4.65 -5.75 2.40
C LEU A 117 6.07 -5.17 2.39
N TRP A 118 6.44 -4.54 1.28
CA TRP A 118 7.79 -4.04 1.06
C TRP A 118 7.85 -2.51 1.04
N PRO A 119 8.56 -1.94 2.02
CA PRO A 119 9.19 -0.64 2.14
C PRO A 119 9.54 0.35 1.03
N PHE A 120 9.23 0.18 -0.25
CA PHE A 120 10.09 0.60 -1.39
C PHE A 120 10.72 2.00 -1.37
N GLY A 121 10.11 3.03 -0.80
CA GLY A 121 10.77 4.32 -0.63
C GLY A 121 9.88 5.36 -0.01
N ASN A 122 10.45 6.48 0.44
CA ASN A 122 9.66 7.62 0.90
C ASN A 122 9.23 8.55 -0.25
N SER A 123 9.52 8.17 -1.49
CA SER A 123 9.12 8.85 -2.72
C SER A 123 9.28 7.91 -3.93
N PRO A 124 8.57 8.17 -5.04
CA PRO A 124 8.79 7.45 -6.30
C PRO A 124 10.26 7.47 -6.78
N GLU A 125 10.96 8.60 -6.63
CA GLU A 125 12.37 8.74 -7.04
C GLU A 125 13.34 7.97 -6.16
N GLU A 126 12.98 7.67 -4.90
CA GLU A 126 13.76 6.79 -4.02
C GLU A 126 13.50 5.31 -4.38
N ALA A 127 12.27 4.95 -4.69
CA ALA A 127 11.85 3.56 -4.96
C ALA A 127 12.60 2.95 -6.16
N THR A 128 12.86 3.73 -7.21
CA THR A 128 13.62 3.29 -8.41
C THR A 128 15.04 2.82 -8.09
N LYS A 129 15.60 3.20 -6.94
CA LYS A 129 17.01 2.96 -6.60
C LYS A 129 17.22 1.70 -5.75
N ARG A 130 16.19 0.93 -5.41
CA ARG A 130 16.24 0.02 -4.25
C ARG A 130 16.83 -1.38 -4.45
N LEU A 131 17.05 -1.86 -5.67
CA LEU A 131 17.83 -3.08 -5.88
C LEU A 131 19.35 -2.83 -5.74
N VAL A 132 19.76 -2.15 -4.66
CA VAL A 132 21.18 -1.95 -4.36
C VAL A 132 21.71 -3.20 -3.65
N LYS A 133 22.54 -3.96 -4.35
CA LYS A 133 23.38 -5.00 -3.76
C LYS A 133 24.16 -4.42 -2.57
N GLY A 134 24.10 -5.07 -1.41
CA GLY A 134 24.80 -4.62 -0.19
C GLY A 134 23.94 -3.95 0.88
N LYS A 135 22.62 -3.86 0.71
CA LYS A 135 21.71 -3.27 1.70
C LYS A 135 20.78 -4.30 2.30
N ASP A 136 20.55 -4.16 3.60
CA ASP A 136 19.53 -4.93 4.32
C ASP A 136 18.14 -4.63 3.76
N GLN A 137 17.30 -5.65 3.71
CA GLN A 137 15.94 -5.55 3.18
C GLN A 137 14.93 -5.54 4.31
N LEU A 138 14.15 -4.48 4.39
CA LEU A 138 13.03 -4.35 5.32
C LEU A 138 11.74 -4.84 4.65
N ARG A 139 11.01 -5.68 5.37
CA ARG A 139 9.69 -6.21 5.02
C ARG A 139 8.77 -6.13 6.23
N TRP A 140 7.47 -5.99 5.99
CA TRP A 140 6.46 -6.02 7.02
C TRP A 140 5.49 -7.19 6.79
N PHE A 141 4.98 -7.78 7.86
CA PHE A 141 3.90 -8.77 7.80
C PHE A 141 2.94 -8.58 8.99
N VAL A 142 1.72 -9.09 8.86
CA VAL A 142 0.68 -8.97 9.90
C VAL A 142 0.42 -10.33 10.54
N VAL A 143 0.35 -10.36 11.88
CA VAL A 143 -0.15 -11.51 12.64
C VAL A 143 -1.18 -10.99 13.64
N ASN A 144 -2.43 -11.46 13.51
CA ASN A 144 -3.54 -11.06 14.38
C ASN A 144 -3.72 -9.53 14.50
N GLY A 145 -3.59 -8.80 13.38
CA GLY A 145 -3.71 -7.33 13.34
C GLY A 145 -2.50 -6.57 13.89
N ILE A 146 -1.43 -7.27 14.28
CA ILE A 146 -0.17 -6.65 14.71
C ILE A 146 0.81 -6.68 13.54
N VAL A 147 1.33 -5.52 13.15
CA VAL A 147 2.38 -5.38 12.14
C VAL A 147 3.74 -5.68 12.75
N TYR A 148 4.50 -6.56 12.11
CA TYR A 148 5.86 -6.94 12.48
C TYR A 148 6.85 -6.53 11.40
N GLU A 149 8.01 -6.06 11.83
CA GLU A 149 9.14 -5.77 10.95
C GLU A 149 10.08 -6.98 10.85
N TYR A 150 10.45 -7.32 9.62
CA TYR A 150 11.43 -8.33 9.29
C TYR A 150 12.56 -7.72 8.47
N ILE A 151 13.79 -7.84 8.97
CA ILE A 151 15.00 -7.35 8.31
C ILE A 151 15.80 -8.56 7.86
N THR A 152 15.99 -8.72 6.56
CA THR A 152 16.95 -9.68 6.01
C THR A 152 18.28 -8.98 5.82
N LYS A 153 19.34 -9.48 6.44
CA LYS A 153 20.64 -8.86 6.27
C LYS A 153 21.23 -9.25 4.93
N TRP A 154 21.90 -8.32 4.27
CA TRP A 154 22.57 -8.64 3.02
C TRP A 154 23.61 -9.76 3.18
N GLN A 155 24.24 -9.86 4.35
CA GLN A 155 25.20 -10.92 4.65
C GLN A 155 24.58 -12.33 4.69
N ASP A 156 23.26 -12.46 4.85
CA ASP A 156 22.60 -13.76 4.94
C ASP A 156 22.44 -14.45 3.56
N PHE A 157 22.75 -13.72 2.47
CA PHE A 157 22.73 -14.22 1.09
C PHE A 157 24.10 -14.71 0.59
N TYR A 158 25.14 -14.72 1.44
CA TYR A 158 26.50 -15.16 1.12
C TYR A 158 27.15 -16.01 2.21
#